data_AF-A0A0W0G9G7-F1
#
_entry.id   AF-A0A0W0G9G7-F1
#
_cell.length_a   1.000
_cell.length_b   1.000
_cell.length_c   1.000
_cell.angle_alpha   90.00
_cell.angle_beta   90.00
_cell.angle_gamma   90.00
#
_symmetry.space_group_name_H-M   'P 1'
#
loop_
_entity.id
_entity.type
_entity.pdbx_description
1 polymer ?
#
loop_
_entity_poly.entity_id
_entity_poly.type
_entity_poly.pdbx_seq_one_letter_code
_entity_poly.pdbx_strand_id
1 'polypeptide(L)'
;MPPSLSKKQQLVSMTVSQDQPTATKNGSNPECTNTIDDSSTQHERQEDNMKKNWNQGMSALMESFQENMDHIQAAYINQSYDERVHEMCPCSSGNLRLFRCTNCWIKGVQCSQCIVEQHSGLPFHTIEHWNGSYFEAATLADLSVWVYLGHQGSSCPHSKKEFKHITLLHTAGIFDILVNFCFCNGHPENFAQLLDLRMFPGSMERIGIAFTFELLDDFHLHTLTSKKTAFDYYNALQWKTNPMLPQKVQDCYHAFL
;
A
#
# COMPACT_ATOMS: atom_id res chain seq x y z
N MET A 1 -13.00 -8.04 61.97
CA MET A 1 -12.08 -7.32 62.87
C MET A 1 -10.90 -6.80 62.02
N PRO A 2 -10.46 -5.55 62.23
CA PRO A 2 -9.52 -4.75 61.40
C PRO A 2 -8.05 -4.96 61.85
N PRO A 3 -7.01 -4.17 61.46
CA PRO A 3 -6.93 -2.87 60.72
C PRO A 3 -5.99 -2.90 59.48
N SER A 4 -6.18 -2.12 58.40
CA SER A 4 -5.98 -0.67 58.15
C SER A 4 -4.56 -0.11 58.39
N LEU A 5 -3.84 0.29 57.32
CA LEU A 5 -3.28 1.65 57.12
C LEU A 5 -2.44 1.76 55.82
N SER A 6 -2.42 2.98 55.28
CA SER A 6 -2.01 3.42 53.95
C SER A 6 -0.56 3.94 53.85
N LYS A 7 -0.05 4.08 52.61
CA LYS A 7 0.80 5.19 52.06
C LYS A 7 1.27 4.80 50.65
N LYS A 8 0.85 5.51 49.58
CA LYS A 8 1.38 6.75 48.95
C LYS A 8 2.40 6.49 47.83
N GLN A 9 2.14 7.20 46.73
CA GLN A 9 2.84 7.28 45.44
C GLN A 9 4.32 7.66 45.55
N GLN A 10 5.13 7.23 44.57
CA GLN A 10 6.26 8.04 44.10
C GLN A 10 6.62 7.74 42.63
N LEU A 11 6.64 8.81 41.82
CA LEU A 11 7.17 8.88 40.47
C LEU A 11 8.68 8.56 40.46
N VAL A 12 9.15 7.88 39.42
CA VAL A 12 10.58 7.72 39.12
C VAL A 12 10.90 8.58 37.89
N SER A 13 11.63 9.66 38.11
CA SER A 13 12.34 10.44 37.10
C SER A 13 13.82 10.09 37.21
N MET A 14 14.42 9.54 36.14
CA MET A 14 15.87 9.31 36.07
C MET A 14 16.49 10.30 35.09
N THR A 15 17.25 11.23 35.67
CA THR A 15 18.19 12.16 35.04
C THR A 15 19.40 11.44 34.47
N VAL A 16 19.80 11.80 33.25
CA VAL A 16 21.05 11.38 32.60
C VAL A 16 22.17 12.33 33.03
N SER A 17 23.23 11.76 33.62
CA SER A 17 24.48 12.45 33.96
C SER A 17 25.29 12.79 32.72
N GLN A 18 25.83 14.01 32.72
CA GLN A 18 26.82 14.53 31.77
C GLN A 18 28.23 14.10 32.23
N ASP A 19 29.01 13.51 31.33
CA ASP A 19 30.46 13.42 31.46
C ASP A 19 31.13 14.30 30.40
N GLN A 20 32.12 15.07 30.84
CA GLN A 20 32.95 16.00 30.08
C GLN A 20 34.39 15.48 30.09
N PRO A 21 35.19 15.70 29.03
CA PRO A 21 36.59 16.03 29.28
C PRO A 21 37.08 17.25 28.49
N THR A 22 37.57 18.22 29.28
CA THR A 22 38.78 19.05 29.14
C THR A 22 39.11 19.76 27.81
N ALA A 23 39.21 21.09 27.92
CA ALA A 23 39.66 22.02 26.91
C ALA A 23 41.20 22.16 26.83
N THR A 24 41.71 22.38 25.63
CA THR A 24 42.95 23.12 25.35
C THR A 24 42.64 24.32 24.45
N LYS A 25 43.08 25.50 24.85
CA LYS A 25 42.85 26.82 24.25
C LYS A 25 43.72 27.05 23.01
N ASN A 26 43.19 27.83 22.05
CA ASN A 26 43.80 28.88 21.21
C ASN A 26 42.87 29.07 19.99
N GLY A 27 42.44 30.24 19.50
CA GLY A 27 42.65 31.65 19.78
C GLY A 27 41.94 32.46 18.67
N SER A 28 41.59 33.72 18.96
CA SER A 28 41.21 34.83 18.05
C SER A 28 39.91 34.73 17.22
N ASN A 29 39.00 35.66 17.52
CA ASN A 29 37.84 36.08 16.73
C ASN A 29 38.18 37.42 16.04
N PRO A 30 37.62 37.74 14.86
CA PRO A 30 37.35 39.14 14.54
C PRO A 30 35.89 39.40 14.16
N GLU A 31 35.42 40.54 14.66
CA GLU A 31 34.11 41.17 14.45
C GLU A 31 33.72 41.36 12.98
N CYS A 32 32.43 41.14 12.69
CA CYS A 32 31.79 41.49 11.43
C CYS A 32 31.51 43.00 11.36
N THR A 33 32.11 43.70 10.40
CA THR A 33 31.65 45.01 9.93
C THR A 33 30.88 44.84 8.63
N ASN A 34 29.63 45.32 8.61
CA ASN A 34 28.76 45.30 7.45
C ASN A 34 29.21 46.32 6.40
N THR A 35 29.56 45.85 5.21
CA THR A 35 29.54 46.64 3.97
C THR A 35 28.36 46.18 3.13
N ILE A 36 27.45 47.11 2.83
CA ILE A 36 26.35 46.92 1.89
C ILE A 36 27.00 46.75 0.51
N ASP A 37 26.92 45.54 -0.04
CA ASP A 37 27.50 45.21 -1.35
C ASP A 37 26.44 44.57 -2.27
N ASP A 38 26.57 44.86 -3.55
CA ASP A 38 25.71 44.67 -4.74
C ASP A 38 25.32 43.19 -5.01
N SER A 39 24.65 42.58 -4.05
CA SER A 39 24.38 41.13 -3.96
C SER A 39 23.06 40.70 -4.62
N SER A 40 22.14 41.63 -4.88
CA SER A 40 20.91 41.36 -5.63
C SER A 40 21.18 40.98 -7.09
N THR A 41 22.12 41.67 -7.73
CA THR A 41 22.40 41.56 -9.16
C THR A 41 23.19 40.30 -9.54
N GLN A 42 23.91 39.70 -8.57
CA GLN A 42 24.63 38.44 -8.73
C GLN A 42 23.74 37.22 -8.43
N HIS A 43 22.82 37.34 -7.46
CA HIS A 43 21.87 36.28 -7.12
C HIS A 43 20.85 36.06 -8.25
N GLU A 44 20.32 37.14 -8.85
CA GLU A 44 19.44 37.06 -10.02
C GLU A 44 20.14 36.44 -11.24
N ARG A 45 21.41 36.80 -11.46
CA ARG A 45 22.20 36.29 -12.59
C ARG A 45 22.59 34.82 -12.43
N GLN A 46 22.74 34.33 -11.19
CA GLN A 46 22.94 32.91 -10.88
C GLN A 46 21.65 32.11 -11.03
N GLU A 47 20.51 32.63 -10.58
CA GLU A 47 19.21 31.98 -10.79
C GLU A 47 18.85 31.88 -12.27
N ASP A 48 19.08 32.94 -13.06
CA ASP A 48 18.81 32.95 -14.49
C ASP A 48 19.72 31.97 -15.25
N ASN A 49 20.97 31.80 -14.81
CA ASN A 49 21.89 30.85 -15.41
C ASN A 49 21.53 29.41 -15.04
N MET A 50 21.07 29.17 -13.80
CA MET A 50 20.54 27.86 -13.37
C MET A 50 19.26 27.49 -14.12
N LYS A 51 18.33 28.45 -14.30
CA LYS A 51 17.11 28.27 -15.10
C LYS A 51 17.42 27.99 -16.57
N LYS A 52 18.38 28.69 -17.17
CA LYS A 52 18.82 28.45 -18.57
C LYS A 52 19.45 27.07 -18.74
N ASN A 53 20.31 26.64 -17.82
CA ASN A 53 20.93 25.32 -17.83
C ASN A 53 19.90 24.20 -17.61
N TRP A 54 18.92 24.42 -16.72
CA TRP A 54 17.80 23.49 -16.50
C TRP A 54 16.90 23.38 -17.74
N ASN A 55 16.60 24.50 -18.41
CA ASN A 55 15.81 24.51 -19.65
C ASN A 55 16.54 23.82 -20.82
N GLN A 56 17.86 23.99 -20.96
CA GLN A 56 18.66 23.25 -21.94
C GLN A 56 18.73 21.76 -21.60
N GLY A 57 18.88 21.41 -20.33
CA GLY A 57 18.85 20.03 -19.85
C GLY A 57 17.50 19.35 -20.09
N MET A 58 16.38 20.06 -19.91
CA MET A 58 15.05 19.55 -20.21
C MET A 58 14.80 19.35 -21.70
N SER A 59 15.31 20.24 -22.56
CA SER A 59 15.17 20.08 -24.01
C SER A 59 15.90 18.84 -24.50
N ALA A 60 17.16 18.64 -24.08
CA ALA A 60 17.94 17.44 -24.40
C ALA A 60 17.33 16.17 -23.80
N LEU A 61 16.79 16.25 -22.58
CA LEU A 61 16.07 15.15 -21.94
C LEU A 61 14.80 14.77 -22.73
N MET A 62 14.00 15.75 -23.14
CA MET A 62 12.79 15.49 -23.93
C MET A 62 13.12 14.96 -25.32
N GLU A 63 14.20 15.42 -25.94
CA GLU A 63 14.71 14.86 -27.20
C GLU A 63 15.09 13.38 -27.01
N SER A 64 15.77 13.03 -25.91
CA SER A 64 16.09 11.63 -25.61
C SER A 64 14.85 10.76 -25.38
N PHE A 65 13.79 11.29 -24.76
CA PHE A 65 12.52 10.58 -24.69
C PHE A 65 11.88 10.44 -26.06
N GLN A 66 11.92 11.51 -26.87
CA GLN A 66 11.37 11.54 -28.22
C GLN A 66 12.02 10.48 -29.13
N GLU A 67 13.34 10.36 -29.09
CA GLU A 67 14.12 9.34 -29.82
C GLU A 67 13.76 7.91 -29.39
N ASN A 68 13.37 7.72 -28.13
CA ASN A 68 12.99 6.42 -27.57
C ASN A 68 11.47 6.19 -27.54
N MET A 69 10.67 7.05 -28.18
CA MET A 69 9.21 6.98 -28.07
C MET A 69 8.62 5.66 -28.54
N ASP A 70 9.18 5.04 -29.59
CA ASP A 70 8.68 3.76 -30.09
C ASP A 70 8.80 2.66 -29.01
N HIS A 71 9.92 2.63 -28.29
CA HIS A 71 10.12 1.69 -27.18
C HIS A 71 9.20 2.00 -26.00
N ILE A 72 9.02 3.29 -25.69
CA ILE A 72 8.12 3.74 -24.60
C ILE A 72 6.67 3.37 -24.93
N GLN A 73 6.22 3.66 -26.15
CA GLN A 73 4.88 3.32 -26.64
C GLN A 73 4.66 1.81 -26.64
N ALA A 74 5.62 1.03 -27.15
CA ALA A 74 5.56 -0.43 -27.09
C ALA A 74 5.46 -0.93 -25.64
N ALA A 75 6.22 -0.33 -24.70
CA ALA A 75 6.13 -0.67 -23.29
C ALA A 75 4.75 -0.33 -22.69
N TYR A 76 4.12 0.79 -23.06
CA TYR A 76 2.75 1.11 -22.64
C TYR A 76 1.71 0.18 -23.25
N ILE A 77 1.84 -0.19 -24.54
CA ILE A 77 0.95 -1.16 -25.19
C ILE A 77 1.06 -2.54 -24.52
N ASN A 78 2.27 -2.94 -24.15
CA ASN A 78 2.52 -4.20 -23.43
C ASN A 78 1.96 -4.19 -21.99
N GLN A 79 1.55 -3.03 -21.46
CA GLN A 79 0.75 -3.01 -20.23
C GLN A 79 -0.70 -3.46 -20.47
N SER A 80 -1.20 -3.37 -21.70
CA SER A 80 -2.58 -3.75 -22.06
C SER A 80 -2.68 -5.13 -22.70
N TYR A 81 -1.58 -5.65 -23.25
CA TYR A 81 -1.52 -6.96 -23.91
C TYR A 81 -0.18 -7.65 -23.64
N ASP A 82 -0.16 -8.97 -23.55
CA ASP A 82 1.07 -9.76 -23.46
C ASP A 82 1.01 -10.84 -24.55
N GLU A 83 2.04 -10.89 -25.40
CA GLU A 83 2.10 -11.83 -26.54
C GLU A 83 2.09 -13.29 -26.11
N ARG A 84 2.49 -13.56 -24.87
CA ARG A 84 2.59 -14.93 -24.32
C ARG A 84 1.26 -15.47 -23.82
N VAL A 85 0.17 -14.71 -23.95
CA VAL A 85 -1.17 -15.19 -23.63
C VAL A 85 -1.52 -16.37 -24.53
N HIS A 86 -2.16 -17.39 -23.95
CA HIS A 86 -2.42 -18.70 -24.59
C HIS A 86 -1.18 -19.57 -24.86
N GLU A 87 0.03 -19.13 -24.51
CA GLU A 87 1.16 -20.06 -24.46
C GLU A 87 1.03 -21.01 -23.28
N MET A 88 1.69 -22.17 -23.36
CA MET A 88 1.80 -23.06 -22.23
C MET A 88 2.63 -22.41 -21.11
N CYS A 89 2.10 -22.49 -19.88
CA CYS A 89 2.83 -22.08 -18.70
C CYS A 89 4.03 -23.01 -18.49
N PRO A 90 5.23 -22.49 -18.12
CA PRO A 90 6.43 -23.33 -17.98
C PRO A 90 6.38 -24.28 -16.77
N CYS A 91 5.34 -24.19 -15.94
CA CYS A 91 5.09 -25.13 -14.85
C CYS A 91 4.61 -26.50 -15.35
N SER A 92 4.63 -27.50 -14.48
CA SER A 92 4.18 -28.86 -14.78
C SER A 92 2.67 -29.03 -14.96
N SER A 93 1.86 -27.99 -14.75
CA SER A 93 0.40 -28.08 -14.80
C SER A 93 -0.17 -28.22 -16.22
N GLY A 94 0.60 -27.87 -17.25
CA GLY A 94 0.16 -27.91 -18.65
C GLY A 94 -0.91 -26.86 -19.00
N ASN A 95 -1.23 -25.95 -18.07
CA ASN A 95 -2.24 -24.92 -18.26
C ASN A 95 -1.72 -23.75 -19.11
N LEU A 96 -2.65 -23.06 -19.77
CA LEU A 96 -2.35 -21.85 -20.54
C LEU A 96 -2.10 -20.65 -19.64
N ARG A 97 -1.29 -19.72 -20.12
CA ARG A 97 -1.10 -18.40 -19.49
C ARG A 97 -2.28 -17.50 -19.81
N LEU A 98 -3.10 -17.22 -18.79
CA LEU A 98 -4.33 -16.42 -18.91
C LEU A 98 -4.45 -15.34 -17.84
N PHE A 99 -3.62 -15.37 -16.80
CA PHE A 99 -3.72 -14.47 -15.66
C PHE A 99 -2.45 -13.64 -15.53
N ARG A 100 -2.58 -12.41 -15.06
CA ARG A 100 -1.43 -11.59 -14.67
C ARG A 100 -1.75 -10.77 -13.43
N CYS A 101 -0.71 -10.31 -12.75
CA CYS A 101 -0.82 -9.37 -11.65
C CYS A 101 -0.31 -8.00 -12.09
N THR A 102 -1.04 -6.93 -11.76
CA THR A 102 -0.66 -5.56 -12.12
C THR A 102 0.22 -4.89 -11.06
N ASN A 103 0.19 -5.40 -9.82
CA ASN A 103 0.98 -4.89 -8.69
C ASN A 103 2.36 -5.55 -8.56
N CYS A 104 2.54 -6.76 -9.10
CA CYS A 104 3.85 -7.42 -9.08
C CYS A 104 4.87 -6.61 -9.88
N TRP A 105 6.07 -6.48 -9.31
CA TRP A 105 7.20 -5.79 -9.96
C TRP A 105 7.55 -6.44 -11.31
N ILE A 106 7.62 -7.77 -11.33
CA ILE A 106 7.82 -8.54 -12.56
C ILE A 106 6.45 -8.87 -13.12
N LYS A 107 6.04 -8.13 -14.16
CA LYS A 107 4.79 -8.36 -14.88
C LYS A 107 4.96 -9.50 -15.88
N GLY A 108 4.17 -10.54 -15.72
CA GLY A 108 4.15 -11.67 -16.65
C GLY A 108 2.84 -12.43 -16.57
N VAL A 109 2.38 -12.93 -17.73
CA VAL A 109 1.23 -13.81 -17.79
C VAL A 109 1.59 -15.22 -17.31
N GLN A 110 0.70 -15.81 -16.54
CA GLN A 110 0.86 -17.09 -15.86
C GLN A 110 -0.45 -17.87 -15.93
N CYS A 111 -0.39 -19.17 -15.64
CA CYS A 111 -1.61 -19.97 -15.47
C CYS A 111 -2.28 -19.68 -14.11
N SER A 112 -3.52 -20.15 -13.96
CA SER A 112 -4.29 -20.03 -12.72
C SER A 112 -3.58 -20.63 -11.50
N GLN A 113 -2.85 -21.73 -11.67
CA GLN A 113 -2.14 -22.35 -10.55
C GLN A 113 -0.94 -21.50 -10.10
N CYS A 114 -0.07 -21.09 -11.03
CA CYS A 114 1.12 -20.30 -10.68
C CYS A 114 0.75 -18.92 -10.11
N ILE A 115 -0.30 -18.27 -10.64
CA ILE A 115 -0.72 -16.97 -10.12
C ILE A 115 -1.21 -17.12 -8.67
N VAL A 116 -1.97 -18.18 -8.36
CA VAL A 116 -2.45 -18.46 -6.99
C VAL A 116 -1.31 -18.78 -6.04
N GLU A 117 -0.37 -19.64 -6.44
CA GLU A 117 0.78 -20.00 -5.62
C GLU A 117 1.64 -18.79 -5.27
N GLN A 118 1.88 -17.90 -6.23
CA GLN A 118 2.67 -16.68 -6.03
C GLN A 118 1.94 -15.63 -5.17
N HIS A 119 0.60 -15.61 -5.20
CA HIS A 119 -0.21 -14.56 -4.57
C HIS A 119 -0.98 -15.02 -3.32
N SER A 120 -0.76 -16.23 -2.82
CA SER A 120 -1.46 -16.76 -1.64
C SER A 120 -1.28 -15.87 -0.39
N GLY A 121 -0.13 -15.21 -0.26
CA GLY A 121 0.17 -14.26 0.82
C GLY A 121 0.00 -12.78 0.44
N LEU A 122 -0.52 -12.48 -0.75
CA LEU A 122 -0.62 -11.11 -1.29
C LEU A 122 -2.06 -10.77 -1.68
N PRO A 123 -3.00 -10.75 -0.70
CA PRO A 123 -4.44 -10.59 -0.97
C PRO A 123 -4.82 -9.23 -1.58
N PHE A 124 -3.93 -8.24 -1.50
CA PHE A 124 -4.13 -6.87 -1.99
C PHE A 124 -3.61 -6.65 -3.41
N HIS A 125 -3.06 -7.68 -4.06
CA HIS A 125 -2.63 -7.59 -5.44
C HIS A 125 -3.83 -7.76 -6.37
N THR A 126 -3.97 -6.84 -7.32
CA THR A 126 -4.97 -6.89 -8.38
C THR A 126 -4.53 -7.88 -9.45
N ILE A 127 -5.39 -8.87 -9.68
CA ILE A 127 -5.22 -9.87 -10.73
C ILE A 127 -6.10 -9.47 -11.92
N GLU A 128 -5.65 -9.82 -13.10
CA GLU A 128 -6.43 -9.68 -14.32
C GLU A 128 -6.47 -11.01 -15.06
N HIS A 129 -7.62 -11.29 -15.67
CA HIS A 129 -7.88 -12.47 -16.47
C HIS A 129 -8.03 -12.07 -17.94
N TRP A 130 -7.42 -12.83 -18.84
CA TRP A 130 -7.60 -12.68 -20.27
C TRP A 130 -8.90 -13.34 -20.73
N ASN A 131 -9.90 -12.55 -21.14
CA ASN A 131 -11.20 -13.05 -21.57
C ASN A 131 -11.27 -13.41 -23.07
N GLY A 132 -10.15 -13.37 -23.78
CA GLY A 132 -10.07 -13.59 -25.23
C GLY A 132 -9.84 -12.30 -26.04
N SER A 133 -10.20 -11.13 -25.49
CA SER A 133 -10.03 -9.84 -26.17
C SER A 133 -9.22 -8.83 -25.37
N TYR A 134 -9.39 -8.79 -24.05
CA TYR A 134 -8.66 -7.88 -23.16
C TYR A 134 -8.50 -8.49 -21.77
N PHE A 135 -7.64 -7.87 -20.96
CA PHE A 135 -7.51 -8.18 -19.55
C PHE A 135 -8.63 -7.51 -18.77
N GLU A 136 -9.49 -8.32 -18.16
CA GLU A 136 -10.53 -7.87 -17.24
C GLU A 136 -10.08 -8.09 -15.79
N ALA A 137 -10.58 -7.27 -14.88
CA ALA A 137 -10.29 -7.42 -13.46
C ALA A 137 -10.79 -8.78 -12.96
N ALA A 138 -9.93 -9.49 -12.24
CA ALA A 138 -10.25 -10.72 -11.53
C ALA A 138 -9.79 -10.59 -10.08
N THR A 139 -10.51 -11.18 -9.15
CA THR A 139 -10.11 -11.20 -7.75
C THR A 139 -9.43 -12.52 -7.42
N LEU A 140 -8.57 -12.51 -6.39
CA LEU A 140 -8.04 -13.75 -5.82
C LEU A 140 -9.17 -14.62 -5.24
N ALA A 141 -10.29 -14.01 -4.84
CA ALA A 141 -11.50 -14.72 -4.45
C ALA A 141 -12.11 -15.52 -5.61
N ASP A 142 -12.15 -14.96 -6.83
CA ASP A 142 -12.61 -15.68 -8.04
C ASP A 142 -11.74 -16.91 -8.34
N LEU A 143 -10.45 -16.84 -7.98
CA LEU A 143 -9.49 -17.94 -8.08
C LEU A 143 -9.48 -18.86 -6.86
N SER A 144 -10.44 -18.70 -5.94
CA SER A 144 -10.59 -19.50 -4.72
C SER A 144 -9.36 -19.47 -3.79
N VAL A 145 -8.64 -18.34 -3.76
CA VAL A 145 -7.56 -18.13 -2.78
C VAL A 145 -8.15 -17.73 -1.45
N TRP A 146 -7.81 -18.49 -0.40
CA TRP A 146 -8.35 -18.27 0.94
C TRP A 146 -7.30 -17.60 1.82
N VAL A 147 -7.73 -16.58 2.54
CA VAL A 147 -6.99 -16.00 3.66
C VAL A 147 -7.37 -16.78 4.91
N TYR A 148 -6.45 -17.60 5.40
CA TYR A 148 -6.66 -18.37 6.62
C TYR A 148 -6.30 -17.53 7.84
N LEU A 149 -7.23 -17.42 8.78
CA LEU A 149 -6.99 -16.75 10.04
C LEU A 149 -6.37 -17.71 11.05
N GLY A 150 -5.43 -17.19 11.84
CA GLY A 150 -4.61 -18.01 12.73
C GLY A 150 -3.62 -18.89 11.96
N HIS A 151 -2.94 -19.79 12.68
CA HIS A 151 -2.00 -20.77 12.13
C HIS A 151 -0.99 -20.19 11.11
N GLN A 152 -0.57 -18.93 11.26
CA GLN A 152 0.36 -18.24 10.36
C GLN A 152 -0.06 -18.31 8.88
N GLY A 153 -1.37 -18.25 8.60
CA GLY A 153 -1.92 -18.32 7.24
C GLY A 153 -2.09 -19.74 6.69
N SER A 154 -1.89 -20.77 7.51
CA SER A 154 -2.19 -22.16 7.14
C SER A 154 -3.65 -22.52 7.41
N SER A 155 -4.17 -23.50 6.67
CA SER A 155 -5.51 -24.03 6.89
C SER A 155 -5.66 -24.58 8.32
N CYS A 156 -6.69 -24.12 9.03
CA CYS A 156 -7.00 -24.59 10.37
C CYS A 156 -7.63 -25.99 10.29
N PRO A 157 -7.12 -26.99 11.04
CA PRO A 157 -7.69 -28.34 11.02
C PRO A 157 -9.11 -28.41 11.61
N HIS A 158 -9.46 -27.42 12.42
CA HIS A 158 -10.77 -27.30 13.06
C HIS A 158 -11.68 -26.27 12.38
N SER A 159 -11.25 -25.63 11.28
CA SER A 159 -12.14 -24.68 10.64
C SER A 159 -13.36 -25.36 10.05
N LYS A 160 -14.45 -24.59 10.00
CA LYS A 160 -15.53 -24.93 9.09
C LYS A 160 -14.94 -24.95 7.68
N LYS A 161 -15.25 -25.97 6.88
CA LYS A 161 -14.86 -26.06 5.46
C LYS A 161 -15.67 -25.09 4.59
N GLU A 162 -15.82 -23.87 5.10
CA GLU A 162 -16.62 -22.78 4.58
C GLU A 162 -15.78 -21.52 4.68
N PHE A 163 -15.92 -20.65 3.69
CA PHE A 163 -15.29 -19.35 3.67
C PHE A 163 -16.34 -18.26 3.78
N LYS A 164 -15.91 -17.10 4.26
CA LYS A 164 -16.74 -15.90 4.32
C LYS A 164 -16.19 -14.88 3.34
N HIS A 165 -17.05 -14.36 2.47
CA HIS A 165 -16.75 -13.17 1.68
C HIS A 165 -16.66 -11.96 2.59
N ILE A 166 -15.58 -11.20 2.45
CA ILE A 166 -15.38 -9.94 3.14
C ILE A 166 -14.94 -8.90 2.10
N THR A 167 -15.70 -7.81 2.01
CA THR A 167 -15.26 -6.63 1.26
C THR A 167 -14.19 -5.91 2.09
N LEU A 168 -12.97 -5.89 1.61
CA LEU A 168 -11.82 -5.31 2.29
C LEU A 168 -11.37 -4.03 1.59
N LEU A 169 -11.38 -2.92 2.32
CA LEU A 169 -10.83 -1.65 1.85
C LEU A 169 -9.36 -1.55 2.22
N HIS A 170 -8.51 -1.25 1.23
CA HIS A 170 -7.06 -1.10 1.34
C HIS A 170 -6.59 0.12 0.53
N THR A 171 -5.38 0.63 0.79
CA THR A 171 -4.83 1.81 0.11
C THR A 171 -4.70 1.63 -1.41
N ALA A 172 -4.62 0.39 -1.89
CA ALA A 172 -4.61 0.03 -3.31
C ALA A 172 -6.01 -0.06 -3.94
N GLY A 173 -7.08 -0.19 -3.16
CA GLY A 173 -8.44 -0.34 -3.67
C GLY A 173 -9.38 -1.13 -2.74
N ILE A 174 -10.50 -1.55 -3.30
CA ILE A 174 -11.55 -2.32 -2.64
C ILE A 174 -11.53 -3.73 -3.20
N PHE A 175 -11.30 -4.72 -2.34
CA PHE A 175 -11.13 -6.11 -2.71
C PHE A 175 -12.26 -6.96 -2.13
N ASP A 176 -12.67 -8.00 -2.86
CA ASP A 176 -13.42 -9.11 -2.27
C ASP A 176 -12.44 -10.23 -1.93
N ILE A 177 -12.46 -10.69 -0.69
CA ILE A 177 -11.57 -11.75 -0.20
C ILE A 177 -12.35 -12.86 0.48
N LEU A 178 -11.83 -14.09 0.36
CA LEU A 178 -12.36 -15.26 1.04
C LEU A 178 -11.59 -15.50 2.32
N VAL A 179 -12.27 -15.43 3.46
CA VAL A 179 -11.66 -15.63 4.78
C VAL A 179 -12.13 -16.92 5.42
N ASN A 180 -11.19 -17.71 5.94
CA ASN A 180 -11.48 -18.92 6.71
C ASN A 180 -11.05 -18.72 8.18
N PHE A 181 -12.03 -18.69 9.08
CA PHE A 181 -11.80 -18.46 10.51
C PHE A 181 -11.26 -19.72 11.20
N CYS A 182 -10.39 -19.51 12.20
CA CYS A 182 -9.92 -20.55 13.09
C CYS A 182 -10.99 -20.86 14.15
N PHE A 183 -11.17 -22.15 14.45
CA PHE A 183 -12.05 -22.65 15.52
C PHE A 183 -11.33 -23.66 16.44
N CYS A 184 -10.01 -23.56 16.55
CA CYS A 184 -9.24 -24.35 17.52
C CYS A 184 -9.67 -24.04 18.97
N ASN A 185 -9.32 -24.93 19.90
CA ASN A 185 -9.58 -24.67 21.31
C ASN A 185 -8.86 -23.39 21.78
N GLY A 186 -9.59 -22.48 22.41
CA GLY A 186 -9.07 -21.16 22.82
C GLY A 186 -8.90 -20.14 21.70
N HIS A 187 -9.46 -20.37 20.50
CA HIS A 187 -9.49 -19.34 19.45
C HIS A 187 -10.18 -18.06 19.95
N PRO A 188 -9.69 -16.87 19.56
CA PRO A 188 -10.37 -15.63 19.88
C PRO A 188 -11.62 -15.46 19.01
N GLU A 189 -12.47 -14.51 19.38
CA GLU A 189 -13.65 -14.17 18.59
C GLU A 189 -13.29 -13.76 17.14
N ASN A 190 -14.22 -13.95 16.21
CA ASN A 190 -13.98 -13.70 14.79
C ASN A 190 -13.44 -12.29 14.49
N PHE A 191 -13.95 -11.27 15.18
CA PHE A 191 -13.48 -9.90 14.99
C PHE A 191 -12.01 -9.74 15.44
N ALA A 192 -11.62 -10.39 16.53
CA ALA A 192 -10.26 -10.34 17.06
C ALA A 192 -9.27 -11.07 16.15
N GLN A 193 -9.68 -12.18 15.53
CA GLN A 193 -8.86 -12.86 14.51
C GLN A 193 -8.56 -11.98 13.30
N LEU A 194 -9.48 -11.08 12.91
CA LEU A 194 -9.23 -10.10 11.86
C LEU A 194 -8.28 -9.00 12.31
N LEU A 195 -8.43 -8.53 13.56
CA LEU A 195 -7.53 -7.53 14.14
C LEU A 195 -6.09 -8.04 14.23
N ASP A 196 -5.88 -9.34 14.48
CA ASP A 196 -4.57 -9.98 14.45
C ASP A 196 -3.89 -9.89 13.06
N LEU A 197 -4.70 -9.85 11.99
CA LEU A 197 -4.23 -9.60 10.62
C LEU A 197 -4.28 -8.12 10.21
N ARG A 198 -4.41 -7.20 11.18
CA ARG A 198 -4.47 -5.75 10.92
C ARG A 198 -5.65 -5.37 10.00
N MET A 199 -6.75 -6.09 10.13
CA MET A 199 -8.02 -5.80 9.48
C MET A 199 -9.05 -5.38 10.54
N PHE A 200 -9.45 -4.11 10.50
CA PHE A 200 -10.48 -3.55 11.35
C PHE A 200 -11.87 -3.89 10.79
N PRO A 201 -12.72 -4.62 11.51
CA PRO A 201 -14.05 -4.97 11.02
C PRO A 201 -15.00 -3.77 11.09
N GLY A 202 -15.82 -3.57 10.06
CA GLY A 202 -16.89 -2.55 10.07
C GLY A 202 -18.08 -2.90 10.96
N SER A 203 -18.16 -4.14 11.45
CA SER A 203 -19.16 -4.60 12.41
C SER A 203 -18.59 -5.75 13.25
N MET A 204 -18.79 -5.68 14.57
CA MET A 204 -18.37 -6.74 15.49
C MET A 204 -19.29 -7.98 15.42
N GLU A 205 -20.55 -7.79 15.04
CA GLU A 205 -21.56 -8.86 14.98
C GLU A 205 -21.62 -9.50 13.59
N ARG A 206 -21.78 -8.68 12.54
CA ARG A 206 -21.92 -9.14 11.16
C ARG A 206 -20.79 -8.64 10.30
N ILE A 207 -19.62 -9.28 10.47
CA ILE A 207 -18.42 -9.03 9.67
C ILE A 207 -18.72 -9.28 8.19
N GLY A 208 -18.93 -8.23 7.41
CA GLY A 208 -19.03 -8.31 5.94
C GLY A 208 -18.10 -7.31 5.24
N ILE A 209 -17.69 -6.27 5.95
CA ILE A 209 -16.76 -5.24 5.48
C ILE A 209 -15.64 -5.15 6.52
N ALA A 210 -14.41 -4.96 6.05
CA ALA A 210 -13.26 -4.65 6.88
C ALA A 210 -12.37 -3.59 6.22
N PHE A 211 -11.56 -2.92 7.02
CA PHE A 211 -10.63 -1.87 6.63
C PHE A 211 -9.24 -2.28 7.07
N THR A 212 -8.22 -2.16 6.23
CA THR A 212 -6.86 -2.36 6.72
C THR A 212 -6.46 -1.19 7.63
N PHE A 213 -5.62 -1.47 8.63
CA PHE A 213 -5.09 -0.39 9.47
C PHE A 213 -4.30 0.62 8.63
N GLU A 214 -3.59 0.15 7.60
CA GLU A 214 -2.90 1.00 6.63
C GLU A 214 -3.84 2.00 5.95
N LEU A 215 -5.04 1.58 5.56
CA LEU A 215 -6.05 2.47 4.98
C LEU A 215 -6.49 3.55 5.98
N LEU A 216 -6.73 3.16 7.23
CA LEU A 216 -7.17 4.08 8.28
C LEU A 216 -6.08 5.13 8.57
N ASP A 217 -4.82 4.72 8.65
CA ASP A 217 -3.67 5.60 8.84
C ASP A 217 -3.49 6.55 7.64
N ASP A 218 -3.61 6.04 6.41
CA ASP A 218 -3.50 6.83 5.17
C ASP A 218 -4.64 7.85 5.04
N PHE A 219 -5.88 7.44 5.34
CA PHE A 219 -7.01 8.35 5.38
C PHE A 219 -6.80 9.48 6.41
N HIS A 220 -6.37 9.13 7.62
CA HIS A 220 -6.07 10.11 8.66
C HIS A 220 -5.00 11.12 8.21
N LEU A 221 -3.92 10.64 7.60
CA LEU A 221 -2.88 11.49 7.02
C LEU A 221 -3.45 12.45 5.97
N HIS A 222 -4.30 11.96 5.06
CA HIS A 222 -4.92 12.79 4.03
C HIS A 222 -5.88 13.84 4.59
N THR A 223 -6.65 13.50 5.63
CA THR A 223 -7.48 14.46 6.34
C THR A 223 -6.64 15.58 6.98
N LEU A 224 -5.50 15.23 7.61
CA LEU A 224 -4.62 16.21 8.25
C LEU A 224 -3.86 17.10 7.26
N THR A 225 -3.30 16.51 6.21
CA THR A 225 -2.36 17.21 5.30
C THR A 225 -3.04 17.89 4.13
N SER A 226 -4.19 17.38 3.67
CA SER A 226 -4.86 17.84 2.45
C SER A 226 -6.33 18.24 2.64
N LYS A 227 -6.86 18.13 3.88
CA LYS A 227 -8.29 18.39 4.20
C LYS A 227 -9.25 17.58 3.33
N LYS A 228 -8.80 16.42 2.86
CA LYS A 228 -9.59 15.54 2.00
C LYS A 228 -10.78 15.01 2.80
N THR A 229 -11.98 15.15 2.25
CA THR A 229 -13.19 14.62 2.88
C THR A 229 -13.20 13.10 2.81
N ALA A 230 -13.95 12.46 3.70
CA ALA A 230 -14.17 11.01 3.63
C ALA A 230 -14.73 10.57 2.27
N PHE A 231 -15.64 11.37 1.69
CA PHE A 231 -16.21 11.13 0.37
C PHE A 231 -15.14 11.18 -0.73
N ASP A 232 -14.31 12.21 -0.77
CA ASP A 232 -13.26 12.34 -1.80
C ASP A 232 -12.19 11.25 -1.70
N TYR A 233 -11.93 10.77 -0.49
CA TYR A 233 -11.02 9.65 -0.25
C TYR A 233 -11.62 8.33 -0.72
N TYR A 234 -12.86 8.05 -0.32
CA TYR A 234 -13.58 6.87 -0.78
C TYR A 234 -13.75 6.84 -2.31
N ASN A 235 -14.13 7.96 -2.92
CA ASN A 235 -14.21 8.09 -4.38
C ASN A 235 -12.86 7.76 -5.03
N ALA A 236 -11.74 8.25 -4.47
CA ALA A 236 -10.42 7.89 -4.98
C ALA A 236 -10.12 6.37 -4.87
N LEU A 237 -10.60 5.69 -3.83
CA LEU A 237 -10.51 4.22 -3.73
C LEU A 237 -11.32 3.53 -4.83
N GLN A 238 -12.52 4.01 -5.16
CA GLN A 238 -13.32 3.46 -6.26
C GLN A 238 -12.59 3.61 -7.60
N TRP A 239 -11.98 4.78 -7.86
CA TRP A 239 -11.15 5.00 -9.06
C TRP A 239 -9.91 4.10 -9.09
N LYS A 240 -9.25 3.87 -7.95
CA LYS A 240 -8.12 2.92 -7.87
C LYS A 240 -8.57 1.47 -8.16
N THR A 241 -9.76 1.09 -7.70
CA THR A 241 -10.30 -0.26 -7.85
C THR A 241 -10.72 -0.55 -9.29
N ASN A 242 -11.42 0.37 -9.92
CA ASN A 242 -11.83 0.25 -11.32
C ASN A 242 -11.71 1.61 -12.02
N PRO A 243 -10.56 1.90 -12.65
CA PRO A 243 -10.33 3.18 -13.34
C PRO A 243 -11.28 3.43 -14.51
N MET A 244 -11.84 2.38 -15.10
CA MET A 244 -12.71 2.49 -16.28
C MET A 244 -14.16 2.80 -15.89
N LEU A 245 -14.65 2.17 -14.81
CA LEU A 245 -16.04 2.26 -14.36
C LEU A 245 -16.11 2.24 -12.82
N PRO A 246 -15.63 3.29 -12.12
CA PRO A 246 -15.60 3.36 -10.66
C PRO A 246 -16.98 3.22 -10.02
N GLN A 247 -18.03 3.67 -10.70
CA GLN A 247 -19.42 3.54 -10.26
C GLN A 247 -19.94 2.09 -10.21
N LYS A 248 -19.23 1.13 -10.82
CA LYS A 248 -19.56 -0.31 -10.70
C LYS A 248 -18.94 -0.95 -9.47
N VAL A 249 -18.02 -0.28 -8.79
CA VAL A 249 -17.43 -0.77 -7.54
C VAL A 249 -18.50 -0.73 -6.46
N GLN A 250 -18.58 -1.78 -5.65
CA GLN A 250 -19.54 -1.89 -4.56
C GLN A 250 -19.53 -0.63 -3.69
N ASP A 251 -20.70 -0.06 -3.43
CA ASP A 251 -20.83 1.11 -2.57
C ASP A 251 -20.85 0.70 -1.09
N CYS A 252 -19.70 0.82 -0.44
CA CYS A 252 -19.53 0.64 0.99
C CYS A 252 -19.21 1.96 1.72
N TYR A 253 -19.52 3.12 1.11
CA TYR A 253 -19.21 4.44 1.69
C TYR A 253 -19.79 4.61 3.11
N HIS A 254 -21.02 4.17 3.33
CA HIS A 254 -21.65 4.27 4.65
C HIS A 254 -20.94 3.49 5.75
N ALA A 255 -20.23 2.41 5.41
CA ALA A 255 -19.44 1.67 6.39
C ALA A 255 -18.08 2.34 6.69
N PHE A 256 -17.60 3.19 5.78
CA PHE A 256 -16.33 3.89 5.89
C PHE A 256 -16.39 5.12 6.81
N LEU A 257 -17.59 5.62 7.12
CA LEU A 257 -17.84 6.72 8.07
C LEU A 257 -17.96 6.22 9.50
#